data_AF-A0A9E3D404-F1
#
_entry.id   AF-A0A9E3D404-F1
#
_cell.length_a   1.000
_cell.length_b   1.000
_cell.length_c   1.000
_cell.angle_alpha   90.00
_cell.angle_beta   90.00
_cell.angle_gamma   90.00
#
_symmetry.space_group_name_H-M   'P 1'
#
loop_
_entity.id
_entity.type
_entity.pdbx_description
1 polymer ?
#
loop_
_entity_poly.entity_id
_entity_poly.type
_entity_poly.pdbx_seq_one_letter_code
_entity_poly.pdbx_strand_id
1 'polypeptide(L)' 'MLLKNLREQIDATLARDPAARSRLEVVLCYPGFHALLYHRLAHWLWRH' A
#
# COMPACT_ATOMS: atom_id res chain seq x y z
N MET A 1 -4.62 9.35 10.48
CA MET A 1 -4.09 9.97 9.24
C MET A 1 -3.16 9.06 8.43
N LEU A 2 -2.57 7.99 9.00
CA LEU A 2 -1.68 7.09 8.23
C LEU A 2 -2.40 5.97 7.47
N LEU A 3 -3.40 5.33 8.09
CA LEU A 3 -4.14 4.18 7.54
C LEU A 3 -5.33 4.56 6.65
N LYS A 4 -5.84 5.80 6.77
CA LYS A 4 -7.02 6.26 6.01
C LYS A 4 -6.80 6.21 4.49
N ASN A 5 -5.57 6.45 4.04
CA ASN A 5 -5.25 6.48 2.61
C ASN A 5 -4.63 5.17 2.10
N LEU A 6 -4.45 4.17 2.97
CA LEU A 6 -3.81 2.92 2.55
C LEU A 6 -4.77 2.08 1.71
N ARG A 7 -6.05 2.04 2.12
CA ARG A 7 -7.12 1.42 1.32
C ARG A 7 -7.31 2.12 -0.02
N GLU A 8 -7.32 3.45 -0.02
CA GLU A 8 -7.38 4.24 -1.26
C GLU A 8 -6.19 3.99 -2.19
N GLN A 9 -4.97 3.83 -1.65
CA GLN A 9 -3.81 3.46 -2.45
C GLN A 9 -3.92 2.04 -3.00
N ILE A 10 -4.39 1.08 -2.19
CA ILE A 10 -4.64 -0.28 -2.68
C ILE A 10 -5.69 -0.25 -3.79
N ASP A 11 -6.79 0.50 -3.61
CA ASP A 11 -7.84 0.67 -4.63
C ASP A 11 -7.31 1.36 -5.88
N ALA A 12 -6.49 2.40 -5.74
CA ALA A 12 -5.89 3.09 -6.88
C ALA A 12 -4.89 2.21 -7.63
N THR A 13 -4.13 1.38 -6.93
CA THR A 13 -3.26 0.37 -7.54
C THR A 13 -4.08 -0.72 -8.22
N LEU A 14 -5.17 -1.18 -7.61
CA LEU A 14 -6.09 -2.14 -8.21
C LEU A 14 -6.78 -1.59 -9.47
N ALA A 15 -7.18 -0.32 -9.43
CA ALA A 15 -7.87 0.35 -10.53
C ALA A 15 -6.92 0.67 -11.70
N ARG A 16 -5.62 0.88 -11.42
CA ARG A 16 -4.60 1.13 -12.44
C ARG A 16 -3.98 -0.14 -13.02
N ASP A 17 -3.95 -1.22 -12.25
CA ASP A 17 -3.30 -2.47 -12.65
C ASP A 17 -4.32 -3.62 -12.78
N PRO A 18 -4.75 -3.98 -14.00
CA PRO A 18 -5.72 -5.05 -14.21
C PRO A 18 -5.17 -6.44 -13.82
N ALA A 19 -3.86 -6.58 -13.58
CA ALA A 19 -3.25 -7.80 -13.06
C ALA A 19 -3.47 -7.99 -11.55
N ALA A 20 -3.76 -6.91 -10.81
CA ALA A 20 -4.05 -6.95 -9.39
C ALA A 20 -5.48 -7.46 -9.14
N ARG A 21 -5.68 -8.79 -9.22
CA ARG A 21 -7.01 -9.40 -9.11
C ARG A 21 -7.61 -9.39 -7.69
N SER A 22 -6.78 -9.27 -6.67
CA SER A 22 -7.24 -9.27 -5.29
C SER A 22 -6.39 -8.37 -4.40
N ARG A 23 -7.04 -7.67 -3.45
CA ARG A 23 -6.33 -6.86 -2.44
C ARG A 23 -5.33 -7.72 -1.64
N LEU A 24 -5.66 -8.99 -1.43
CA LEU A 24 -4.76 -9.95 -0.78
C LEU A 24 -3.55 -10.31 -1.66
N GLU A 25 -3.71 -10.43 -2.97
CA GLU A 25 -2.58 -10.61 -3.90
C GLU A 25 -1.67 -9.38 -3.93
N VAL A 26 -2.23 -8.17 -3.92
CA VAL A 26 -1.41 -6.94 -3.85
C VAL A 26 -0.67 -6.86 -2.51
N VAL A 27 -1.31 -7.24 -1.41
CA VAL A 27 -0.64 -7.22 -0.11
C VAL A 27 0.41 -8.33 -0.01
N LEU A 28 0.15 -9.55 -0.49
CA LEU A 28 1.06 -10.68 -0.30
C LEU A 28 2.13 -10.80 -1.40
N CYS A 29 1.79 -10.46 -2.65
CA CYS A 29 2.62 -10.71 -3.82
C CYS A 29 3.27 -9.44 -4.41
N TYR A 30 2.96 -8.22 -3.93
CA TYR A 30 3.64 -7.00 -4.40
C TYR A 30 4.70 -6.54 -3.39
N PRO A 31 5.98 -6.88 -3.57
CA PRO A 31 7.06 -6.36 -2.73
C PRO A 31 7.19 -4.82 -2.83
N GLY A 32 6.79 -4.22 -3.96
CA GLY A 32 6.74 -2.77 -4.11
C GLY A 32 5.70 -2.10 -3.19
N PHE A 33 4.59 -2.80 -2.92
CA PHE A 33 3.58 -2.32 -1.98
C PHE A 33 4.12 -2.35 -0.53
N HIS A 34 4.84 -3.41 -0.17
CA HIS A 34 5.54 -3.49 1.12
C HIS A 34 6.55 -2.37 1.31
N ALA A 35 7.35 -2.04 0.29
CA ALA A 35 8.31 -0.94 0.36
C ALA A 35 7.63 0.40 0.69
N LEU A 36 6.49 0.68 0.05
CA LEU A 36 5.70 1.89 0.31
C LEU A 36 5.12 1.91 1.74
N LEU A 37 4.67 0.75 2.21
CA LEU A 37 4.12 0.56 3.55
C LEU A 37 5.18 0.81 4.63
N TYR A 38 6.35 0.18 4.50
CA TYR A 38 7.47 0.36 5.42
C TYR A 38 8.03 1.78 5.38
N HIS A 39 8.13 2.39 4.20
CA HIS A 39 8.54 3.78 4.08
C HIS A 39 7.62 4.73 4.85
N ARG A 40 6.29 4.51 4.77
CA ARG A 40 5.31 5.30 5.52
C ARG A 40 5.37 5.05 7.02
N LEU A 41 5.61 3.81 7.44
CA LEU A 41 5.81 3.44 8.84
C LEU A 41 7.04 4.14 9.42
N ALA A 42 8.17 4.10 8.71
CA ALA A 42 9.39 4.80 9.07
C ALA A 42 9.19 6.33 9.09
N HIS A 43 8.49 6.89 8.09
CA HIS A 43 8.19 8.32 8.06
C HIS A 43 7.27 8.75 9.20
N TRP A 44 6.31 7.91 9.60
CA TRP A 44 5.47 8.18 10.76
C TRP A 44 6.28 8.17 12.06
N LEU A 45 7.13 7.16 12.25
CA LEU A 45 8.06 7.06 13.38
C LEU A 45 9.06 8.21 13.44
N TRP A 46 9.43 8.77 12.29
CA TRP A 46 10.31 9.95 12.20
C TRP A 46 9.57 11.25 12.55
N ARG A 47 8.26 11.30 12.33
CA ARG A 47 7.43 12.50 12.50
C ARG A 47 6.64 12.51 13.81
N HIS A 48 6.84 11.50 14.67
CA HIS A 48 6.41 11.43 16.07
C HIS A 48 7.66 11.46 16.94
#